data_AF-A0A5S3YLI4-F1
#
_entry.id   AF-A0A5S3YLI4-F1
#
_cell.length_a   1.000
_cell.length_b   1.000
_cell.length_c   1.000
_cell.angle_alpha   90.00
_cell.angle_beta   90.00
_cell.angle_gamma   90.00
#
_symmetry.space_group_name_H-M   'P 1'
#
loop_
_entity.id
_entity.type
_entity.pdbx_description
1 polymer ?
#
loop_
_entity_poly.entity_id
_entity_poly.type
_entity_poly.pdbx_seq_one_letter_code
_entity_poly.pdbx_strand_id
1 'polypeptide(L)'
;GYEKQLANLHYVPPDQVLTMPLDDTIVLVDEAATLPVPTLVAIEQRASQCIFSSTLVGYEGNGRGYTLKFADYLSKKYTTYTQLSLTQPLRYNHGDPLEFAINRLFALDRHFQTDAI
;
A
#
# COMPACT_ATOMS: atom_id res chain seq x y z
N GLY A 1 -0.62 7.67 26.86
CA GLY A 1 -0.08 7.56 25.50
C GLY A 1 0.59 6.22 25.40
N TYR A 2 -0.02 5.27 24.70
CA TYR A 2 0.50 3.92 24.57
C TYR A 2 1.45 3.89 23.38
N GLU A 3 2.74 4.11 23.62
CA GLU A 3 3.77 3.69 22.66
C GLU A 3 3.79 2.16 22.65
N LYS A 4 3.14 1.57 21.64
CA LYS A 4 3.27 0.15 21.33
C LYS A 4 4.63 -0.06 20.65
N GLN A 5 5.69 -0.12 21.43
CA GLN A 5 7.03 -0.42 20.95
C GLN A 5 7.25 -1.92 21.06
N LEU A 6 7.17 -2.64 19.93
CA LEU A 6 7.96 -3.85 19.75
C LEU A 6 9.42 -3.39 19.61
N ALA A 7 10.39 -4.11 20.18
CA ALA A 7 11.72 -3.59 20.58
C ALA A 7 12.49 -2.62 19.63
N ASN A 8 12.17 -2.59 18.33
CA ASN A 8 12.74 -1.73 17.30
C ASN A 8 11.73 -1.18 16.26
N LEU A 9 10.41 -1.26 16.52
CA LEU A 9 9.36 -0.74 15.64
C LEU A 9 8.69 0.48 16.28
N HIS A 10 8.75 1.61 15.57
CA HIS A 10 8.17 2.87 16.02
C HIS A 10 7.11 3.35 15.03
N TYR A 11 5.96 3.74 15.56
CA TYR A 11 4.98 4.48 14.76
C TYR A 11 5.41 5.93 14.63
N VAL A 12 5.37 6.45 13.40
CA VAL A 12 5.65 7.86 13.11
C VAL A 12 4.59 8.39 12.15
N PRO A 13 3.98 9.56 12.43
CA PRO A 13 3.08 10.24 11.49
C PRO A 13 3.75 10.58 10.16
N PRO A 14 3.02 10.57 9.02
CA PRO A 14 3.60 10.80 7.68
C PRO A 14 4.35 12.13 7.52
N ASP A 15 3.87 13.19 8.14
CA ASP A 15 4.49 14.53 8.13
C ASP A 15 5.83 14.55 8.88
N GLN A 16 5.96 13.77 9.96
CA GLN A 16 7.19 13.68 10.74
C GLN A 16 8.26 12.83 10.05
N VAL A 17 7.86 11.75 9.36
CA VAL A 17 8.78 10.89 8.59
C VAL A 17 9.61 11.69 7.58
N LEU A 18 9.04 12.76 7.02
CA LEU A 18 9.70 13.61 6.03
C LEU A 18 10.83 14.47 6.60
N THR A 19 10.88 14.66 7.92
CA THR A 19 11.84 15.56 8.58
C THR A 19 12.81 14.83 9.48
N MET A 20 12.44 13.66 10.01
CA MET A 20 13.30 12.87 10.88
C MET A 20 14.47 12.21 10.12
N PRO A 21 15.58 11.89 10.82
CA PRO A 21 16.64 11.07 10.24
C PRO A 21 16.11 9.66 9.92
N LEU A 22 16.47 9.15 8.74
CA LEU A 22 16.06 7.83 8.23
C LEU A 22 17.25 6.93 7.89
N ASP A 23 18.47 7.34 8.29
CA ASP A 23 19.70 6.60 8.02
C ASP A 23 19.57 5.17 8.56
N ASP A 24 19.89 4.18 7.73
CA ASP A 24 19.80 2.74 8.02
C ASP A 24 18.45 2.26 8.57
N THR A 25 17.36 2.95 8.23
CA THR A 25 16.00 2.59 8.69
C THR A 25 15.16 2.00 7.56
N ILE A 26 14.42 0.93 7.88
CA ILE A 26 13.37 0.39 6.99
C ILE A 26 12.06 1.13 7.30
N VAL A 27 11.47 1.74 6.29
CA VAL A 27 10.18 2.43 6.42
C VAL A 27 9.05 1.52 5.94
N LEU A 28 8.08 1.28 6.82
CA LEU A 28 6.86 0.54 6.55
C LEU A 28 5.70 1.54 6.46
N VAL A 29 5.05 1.63 5.31
CA VAL A 29 3.89 2.49 5.10
C VAL A 29 2.66 1.62 4.93
N ASP A 30 1.75 1.68 5.89
CA ASP A 30 0.45 1.01 5.80
C ASP A 30 -0.61 1.90 5.16
N GLU A 31 -1.56 1.28 4.48
CA GLU A 31 -2.59 1.94 3.65
C GLU A 31 -2.03 3.08 2.77
N ALA A 32 -0.94 2.79 2.07
CA ALA A 32 -0.16 3.78 1.32
C ALA A 32 -0.99 4.52 0.25
N ALA A 33 -2.06 3.91 -0.29
CA ALA A 33 -2.97 4.59 -1.22
C ALA A 33 -3.73 5.78 -0.62
N THR A 34 -3.80 5.89 0.71
CA THR A 34 -4.41 7.04 1.38
C THR A 34 -3.52 8.28 1.36
N LEU A 35 -2.21 8.10 1.13
CA LEU A 35 -1.24 9.18 1.05
C LEU A 35 -1.10 9.74 -0.38
N PRO A 36 -0.88 11.05 -0.55
CA PRO A 36 -0.55 11.62 -1.84
C PRO A 36 0.73 10.99 -2.42
N VAL A 37 0.72 10.69 -3.72
CA VAL A 37 1.90 10.14 -4.43
C VAL A 37 3.19 10.95 -4.19
N PRO A 38 3.18 12.31 -4.20
CA PRO A 38 4.39 13.08 -3.89
C PRO A 38 4.96 12.79 -2.49
N THR A 39 4.10 12.53 -1.51
CA THR A 39 4.53 12.17 -0.15
C THR A 39 5.24 10.82 -0.14
N LEU A 40 4.69 9.83 -0.84
CA LEU A 40 5.29 8.49 -0.95
C LEU A 40 6.65 8.53 -1.64
N VAL A 41 6.78 9.32 -2.72
CA VAL A 41 8.05 9.55 -3.42
C VAL A 41 9.08 10.21 -2.50
N ALA A 42 8.67 11.20 -1.70
CA ALA A 42 9.57 11.87 -0.76
C ALA A 42 10.07 10.95 0.37
N ILE A 43 9.21 10.06 0.88
CA ILE A 43 9.58 9.02 1.86
C ILE A 43 10.59 8.06 1.22
N GLU A 44 10.26 7.54 0.05
CA GLU A 44 11.06 6.56 -0.68
C GLU A 44 12.47 7.08 -1.00
N GLN A 45 12.61 8.34 -1.41
CA GLN A 45 13.91 8.94 -1.72
C GLN A 45 14.84 9.12 -0.51
N ARG A 46 14.29 9.12 0.72
CA ARG A 46 15.06 9.37 1.95
C ARG A 46 15.41 8.08 2.69
N ALA A 47 14.60 7.05 2.59
CA ALA A 47 14.79 5.81 3.33
C ALA A 47 15.72 4.83 2.60
N SER A 48 16.53 4.08 3.35
CA SER A 48 17.39 3.03 2.78
C SER A 48 16.58 1.88 2.16
N GLN A 49 15.42 1.58 2.72
CA GLN A 49 14.50 0.56 2.21
C GLN A 49 13.05 0.92 2.60
N CYS A 50 12.11 0.66 1.70
CA CYS A 50 10.69 0.89 1.93
C CYS A 50 9.85 -0.36 1.64
N ILE A 51 8.78 -0.52 2.40
CA ILE A 51 7.71 -1.49 2.14
C ILE A 51 6.39 -0.73 2.23
N PHE A 52 5.54 -0.89 1.21
CA PHE A 52 4.25 -0.23 1.13
C PHE A 52 3.14 -1.29 1.07
N SER A 53 2.18 -1.24 1.99
CA SER A 53 0.93 -2.01 1.92
C SER A 53 -0.23 -1.10 1.54
N SER A 54 -1.16 -1.64 0.78
CA SER A 54 -2.36 -0.90 0.35
C SER A 54 -3.45 -1.87 -0.07
N THR A 55 -4.69 -1.42 0.04
CA THR A 55 -5.84 -2.06 -0.60
C THR A 55 -6.01 -1.56 -2.04
N LEU A 56 -6.09 -2.50 -3.00
CA LEU A 56 -6.30 -2.19 -4.43
C LEU A 56 -7.78 -2.05 -4.78
N VAL A 57 -8.59 -2.94 -4.22
CA VAL A 57 -10.02 -3.12 -4.49
C VAL A 57 -10.71 -3.35 -3.14
N GLY A 58 -11.76 -2.59 -2.85
CA GLY A 58 -12.45 -2.66 -1.57
C GLY A 58 -13.33 -1.43 -1.33
N TYR A 59 -14.05 -1.45 -0.21
CA TYR A 59 -15.02 -0.42 0.17
C TYR A 59 -14.38 0.97 0.37
N GLU A 60 -13.09 1.05 0.70
CA GLU A 60 -12.35 2.31 0.89
C GLU A 60 -11.66 2.81 -0.40
N GLY A 61 -11.98 2.21 -1.55
CA GLY A 61 -11.30 2.30 -2.86
C GLY A 61 -10.69 3.65 -3.28
N ASN A 62 -9.54 4.00 -2.69
CA ASN A 62 -8.72 5.16 -3.04
C ASN A 62 -7.42 4.78 -3.79
N GLY A 63 -7.24 3.51 -4.14
CA GLY A 63 -6.01 2.95 -4.71
C GLY A 63 -5.61 3.36 -6.14
N ARG A 64 -6.45 4.10 -6.88
CA ARG A 64 -6.23 4.32 -8.33
C ARG A 64 -4.99 5.16 -8.63
N GLY A 65 -4.79 6.25 -7.87
CA GLY A 65 -3.63 7.13 -8.06
C GLY A 65 -2.32 6.46 -7.63
N TYR A 66 -2.38 5.68 -6.54
CA TYR A 66 -1.28 4.89 -6.02
C TYR A 66 -0.86 3.79 -6.99
N THR A 67 -1.77 2.87 -7.31
CA THR A 67 -1.46 1.66 -8.09
C THR A 67 -0.98 2.00 -9.50
N LEU A 68 -1.62 2.96 -10.17
CA LEU A 68 -1.27 3.26 -11.56
C LEU A 68 -0.01 4.11 -11.71
N LYS A 69 0.30 4.99 -10.73
CA LYS A 69 1.42 5.93 -10.88
C LYS A 69 2.60 5.60 -9.98
N PHE A 70 2.35 5.21 -8.73
CA PHE A 70 3.41 4.98 -7.77
C PHE A 70 4.05 3.60 -7.94
N ALA A 71 3.27 2.54 -8.13
CA ALA A 71 3.83 1.21 -8.41
C ALA A 71 4.61 1.19 -9.73
N ASP A 72 4.09 1.82 -10.79
CA ASP A 72 4.79 2.01 -12.07
C ASP A 72 6.07 2.87 -11.93
N TYR A 73 6.02 3.91 -11.10
CA TYR A 73 7.21 4.70 -10.77
C TYR A 73 8.30 3.84 -10.10
N LEU A 74 7.93 3.02 -9.12
CA LEU A 74 8.87 2.14 -8.40
C LEU A 74 9.46 1.07 -9.32
N SER A 75 8.63 0.42 -10.16
CA SER A 75 9.09 -0.63 -11.07
C SER A 75 10.09 -0.12 -12.12
N LYS A 76 9.92 1.12 -12.58
CA LYS A 76 10.85 1.78 -13.51
C LYS A 76 12.13 2.27 -12.84
N LYS A 77 12.06 2.65 -11.56
CA LYS A 77 13.21 3.19 -10.82
C LYS A 77 14.11 2.09 -10.24
N TYR A 78 13.53 0.98 -9.80
CA TYR A 78 14.23 -0.07 -9.07
C TYR A 78 14.17 -1.43 -9.75
N THR A 79 15.33 -1.95 -10.14
CA THR A 79 15.44 -3.33 -10.64
C THR A 79 15.08 -4.37 -9.58
N THR A 80 15.24 -4.04 -8.30
CA THR A 80 14.91 -4.90 -7.14
C THR A 80 13.45 -4.78 -6.69
N TYR A 81 12.61 -4.02 -7.42
CA TYR A 81 11.21 -3.86 -7.10
C TYR A 81 10.50 -5.22 -7.03
N THR A 82 9.77 -5.47 -5.94
CA THR A 82 8.99 -6.68 -5.74
C THR A 82 7.56 -6.30 -5.39
N GLN A 83 6.59 -6.82 -6.15
CA GLN A 83 5.18 -6.64 -5.89
C GLN A 83 4.54 -7.97 -5.49
N LEU A 84 3.81 -7.96 -4.37
CA LEU A 84 3.06 -9.11 -3.88
C LEU A 84 1.58 -8.72 -3.77
N SER A 85 0.69 -9.66 -4.08
CA SER A 85 -0.76 -9.48 -3.96
C SER A 85 -1.34 -10.57 -3.06
N LEU A 86 -2.13 -10.17 -2.08
CA LEU A 86 -2.84 -11.08 -1.19
C LEU A 86 -4.29 -11.19 -1.67
N THR A 87 -4.66 -12.38 -2.18
CA THR A 87 -5.99 -12.63 -2.76
C THR A 87 -6.81 -13.63 -1.95
N GLN A 88 -6.17 -14.44 -1.10
CA GLN A 88 -6.85 -15.42 -0.27
C GLN A 88 -7.46 -14.75 0.97
N PRO A 89 -8.80 -14.71 1.12
CA PRO A 89 -9.43 -14.18 2.32
C PRO A 89 -9.16 -15.08 3.53
N LEU A 90 -9.04 -14.45 4.71
CA LEU A 90 -8.88 -15.15 5.98
C LEU A 90 -10.22 -15.34 6.72
N ARG A 91 -11.15 -14.37 6.60
CA ARG A 91 -12.38 -14.32 7.40
C ARG A 91 -13.53 -15.15 6.83
N TYR A 92 -13.54 -15.35 5.52
CA TYR A 92 -14.55 -16.09 4.79
C TYR A 92 -13.87 -16.99 3.75
N ASN A 93 -14.62 -17.94 3.22
CA ASN A 93 -14.06 -18.89 2.28
C ASN A 93 -13.80 -18.24 0.92
N HIS A 94 -12.83 -18.77 0.17
CA HIS A 94 -12.65 -18.34 -1.20
C HIS A 94 -13.92 -18.62 -2.02
N GLY A 95 -14.46 -17.60 -2.69
CA GLY A 95 -15.70 -17.71 -3.48
C GLY A 95 -16.99 -17.66 -2.65
N ASP A 96 -16.97 -17.03 -1.47
CA ASP A 96 -18.18 -16.80 -0.67
C ASP A 96 -19.29 -16.08 -1.49
N PRO A 97 -20.48 -16.69 -1.68
CA PRO A 97 -21.56 -16.08 -2.46
C PRO A 97 -22.07 -14.76 -1.89
N LEU A 98 -22.00 -14.56 -0.57
CA LEU A 98 -22.41 -13.31 0.07
C LEU A 98 -21.44 -12.19 -0.27
N GLU A 99 -20.13 -12.47 -0.19
CA GLU A 99 -19.10 -11.51 -0.58
C GLU A 99 -19.27 -11.08 -2.05
N PHE A 100 -19.50 -12.05 -2.94
CA PHE A 100 -19.78 -11.77 -4.35
C PHE A 100 -21.02 -10.89 -4.53
N ALA A 101 -22.11 -11.20 -3.82
CA ALA A 101 -23.34 -10.41 -3.90
C ALA A 101 -23.13 -8.98 -3.40
N ILE A 102 -22.40 -8.78 -2.30
CA ILE A 102 -22.06 -7.47 -1.74
C ILE A 102 -21.18 -6.67 -2.71
N ASN A 103 -20.11 -7.28 -3.23
CA ASN A 103 -19.22 -6.60 -4.17
C ASN A 103 -19.94 -6.18 -5.44
N ARG A 104 -20.85 -7.02 -5.95
CA ARG A 104 -21.68 -6.69 -7.10
C ARG A 104 -22.69 -5.57 -6.79
N LEU A 105 -23.34 -5.63 -5.63
CA LEU A 105 -24.33 -4.63 -5.22
C LEU A 105 -23.70 -3.24 -5.07
N PHE A 106 -22.51 -3.16 -4.48
CA PHE A 106 -21.78 -1.91 -4.29
C PHE A 106 -20.81 -1.58 -5.43
N ALA A 107 -20.80 -2.36 -6.51
CA ALA A 107 -19.91 -2.20 -7.66
C ALA A 107 -18.41 -2.08 -7.27
N LEU A 108 -17.99 -2.87 -6.28
CA LEU A 108 -16.61 -2.88 -5.75
C LEU A 108 -15.67 -3.67 -6.66
N ASP A 109 -16.16 -4.69 -7.36
CA ASP A 109 -15.38 -5.49 -8.32
C ASP A 109 -15.18 -4.72 -9.63
N ARG A 110 -14.18 -3.82 -9.64
CA ARG A 110 -13.63 -3.30 -10.89
C ARG A 110 -12.35 -4.06 -11.23
N HIS A 111 -12.49 -5.10 -12.04
CA HIS A 111 -11.34 -5.68 -12.74
C HIS A 111 -10.81 -4.65 -13.73
N PHE A 112 -9.73 -3.98 -13.37
CA PHE A 112 -8.97 -3.20 -14.33
C PHE A 112 -8.02 -4.18 -15.03
N GLN A 113 -8.26 -4.42 -16.32
CA GLN A 113 -7.27 -5.05 -17.19
C GLN A 113 -6.00 -4.21 -17.10
N THR A 114 -4.96 -4.79 -16.49
CA THR A 114 -3.61 -4.28 -16.68
C THR A 114 -3.17 -4.91 -17.99
N ASP A 115 -3.34 -4.18 -19.09
CA ASP A 115 -2.72 -4.59 -20.34
C ASP A 115 -1.22 -4.69 -20.07
N ALA A 116 -0.72 -5.93 -20.17
CA ALA A 116 0.71 -6.20 -20.15
C ALA A 116 1.33 -5.43 -21.32
N ILE A 117 2.22 -4.49 -21.00
CA ILE A 117 3.20 -3.95 -21.94
C ILE A 117 4.46 -4.79 -21.80
#